data_AF-A0AA88V2Z9-F1
#
_entry.id   AF-A0AA88V2Z9-F1
#
_cell.length_a   1.000
_cell.length_b   1.000
_cell.length_c   1.000
_cell.angle_alpha   90.00
_cell.angle_beta   90.00
_cell.angle_gamma   90.00
#
_symmetry.space_group_name_H-M   'P 1'
#
loop_
_entity.id
_entity.type
_entity.pdbx_description
1 polymer ?
#
loop_
_entity_poly.entity_id
_entity_poly.type
_entity_poly.pdbx_seq_one_letter_code
_entity_poly.pdbx_strand_id
1 'polypeptide(L)'
;MSTASINRCLITSLSPAIQSSSHKINRLPATFLSNSRPSVFASLNSFSSSSASPPLNLIRNEAVFAAPAPIITPTLREDMANEAYEEAIAGLKKLLSEKEELGPVAAAKVDQITAELKTTETKPFNPVDRMKTGFIKFKKEKYETNPALFSELSQGQSPKFMVFACSDSRVCPSHVLDFQPGEAFVVRNVANMVPPYDQTKYAGVGAAVEYAVLHLKVENIVVIGHSCCGGIKGLMTFPDAGPTSTDFIEDWVKICLPAKTKVKAEYGSAPLAEQCVYCEKEAVNVSLGNLLTYPFVREGLLKKTLALKGGYYDFVKGSFELWGLEFSLSPSLSVKDVATILHWKL
;
A
#
# COMPACT_ATOMS: atom_id res chain seq x y z
N MET A 1 -16.10 32.83 -49.02
CA MET A 1 -16.45 33.02 -50.45
C MET A 1 -15.24 32.65 -51.29
N SER A 2 -15.46 31.89 -52.37
CA SER A 2 -14.50 31.32 -53.35
C SER A 2 -13.51 30.26 -52.85
N THR A 3 -13.68 28.94 -53.11
CA THR A 3 -13.60 28.16 -54.38
C THR A 3 -12.17 28.11 -54.95
N ALA A 4 -11.57 27.01 -55.43
CA ALA A 4 -11.86 25.57 -55.47
C ALA A 4 -10.60 24.82 -56.03
N SER A 5 -10.62 23.48 -55.88
CA SER A 5 -10.13 22.45 -56.82
C SER A 5 -8.69 21.89 -56.77
N ILE A 6 -8.58 20.71 -56.16
CA ILE A 6 -8.24 19.39 -56.76
C ILE A 6 -7.33 19.38 -58.00
N ASN A 7 -6.18 18.66 -57.90
CA ASN A 7 -5.85 17.64 -58.90
C ASN A 7 -4.90 16.53 -58.38
N ARG A 8 -5.12 15.34 -58.97
CA ARG A 8 -4.63 14.00 -58.64
C ARG A 8 -3.89 13.44 -59.87
N CYS A 9 -2.76 12.78 -59.70
CA CYS A 9 -2.11 11.87 -60.67
C CYS A 9 -1.00 11.11 -59.89
N LEU A 10 -0.99 9.80 -59.59
CA LEU A 10 -1.11 8.53 -60.35
C LEU A 10 -0.11 8.38 -61.49
N ILE A 11 0.70 7.31 -61.42
CA ILE A 11 1.22 6.38 -62.47
C ILE A 11 2.37 5.54 -61.81
N THR A 12 2.09 4.28 -61.40
CA THR A 12 2.53 2.96 -61.98
C THR A 12 4.04 2.68 -61.90
N SER A 13 4.60 1.49 -61.71
CA SER A 13 4.15 0.10 -61.48
C SER A 13 5.40 -0.81 -61.44
N LEU A 14 5.20 -2.07 -61.03
CA LEU A 14 5.94 -3.31 -61.40
C LEU A 14 7.02 -3.85 -60.44
N SER A 15 6.59 -4.89 -59.71
CA SER A 15 7.35 -6.06 -59.30
C SER A 15 7.89 -6.86 -60.50
N PRO A 16 8.74 -7.86 -60.21
CA PRO A 16 8.52 -9.20 -60.76
C PRO A 16 8.32 -10.25 -59.67
N ALA A 17 7.37 -11.14 -59.93
CA ALA A 17 7.19 -12.42 -59.26
C ALA A 17 8.11 -13.49 -59.86
N ILE A 18 8.30 -14.63 -59.17
CA ILE A 18 8.02 -15.99 -59.69
C ILE A 18 8.32 -17.09 -58.65
N GLN A 19 7.27 -17.91 -58.42
CA GLN A 19 7.16 -19.37 -58.11
C GLN A 19 7.89 -19.95 -56.88
N SER A 20 7.27 -20.61 -55.89
CA SER A 20 6.16 -21.59 -55.79
C SER A 20 6.45 -22.99 -56.37
N SER A 21 6.43 -24.01 -55.51
CA SER A 21 5.77 -25.30 -55.78
C SER A 21 5.61 -26.15 -54.52
N SER A 22 4.44 -26.77 -54.44
CA SER A 22 3.84 -27.61 -53.40
C SER A 22 3.63 -29.05 -53.88
N HIS A 23 3.59 -30.04 -53.00
CA HIS A 23 2.94 -31.36 -53.19
C HIS A 23 2.28 -31.78 -51.86
N LYS A 24 0.94 -31.80 -51.67
CA LYS A 24 -0.15 -32.75 -52.08
C LYS A 24 0.09 -34.22 -51.66
N ILE A 25 -0.56 -34.74 -50.60
CA ILE A 25 -1.93 -35.35 -50.43
C ILE A 25 -2.06 -36.82 -50.93
N ASN A 26 -2.46 -37.75 -50.02
CA ASN A 26 -3.50 -38.82 -50.13
C ASN A 26 -3.41 -39.77 -48.89
N ARG A 27 -4.41 -39.94 -48.00
CA ARG A 27 -5.71 -40.67 -47.99
C ARG A 27 -5.67 -42.22 -48.01
N LEU A 28 -5.95 -42.81 -46.82
CA LEU A 28 -6.81 -43.99 -46.45
C LEU A 28 -6.47 -45.42 -46.98
N PRO A 29 -6.98 -46.56 -46.39
CA PRO A 29 -8.17 -46.74 -45.51
C PRO A 29 -8.11 -47.72 -44.29
N ALA A 30 -9.20 -47.58 -43.51
CA ALA A 30 -9.97 -48.38 -42.52
C ALA A 30 -9.64 -49.81 -41.98
N THR A 31 -10.26 -50.04 -40.79
CA THR A 31 -10.86 -51.27 -40.18
C THR A 31 -10.13 -51.76 -38.90
N PHE A 32 -10.73 -52.19 -37.77
CA PHE A 32 -12.08 -52.25 -37.19
C PHE A 32 -11.93 -52.65 -35.68
N LEU A 33 -13.01 -52.51 -34.89
CA LEU A 33 -13.26 -53.05 -33.53
C LEU A 33 -12.70 -52.28 -32.32
N SER A 34 -13.37 -52.11 -31.18
CA SER A 34 -14.79 -52.08 -30.76
C SER A 34 -14.79 -51.93 -29.22
N ASN A 35 -15.86 -51.32 -28.69
CA ASN A 35 -16.41 -51.43 -27.33
C ASN A 35 -15.72 -50.63 -26.20
N SER A 36 -16.41 -50.02 -25.23
CA SER A 36 -17.81 -49.67 -25.01
C SER A 36 -17.84 -48.74 -23.78
N ARG A 37 -18.67 -47.69 -23.80
CA ARG A 37 -19.11 -46.96 -22.59
C ARG A 37 -19.98 -47.89 -21.72
N PRO A 38 -20.19 -47.54 -20.44
CA PRO A 38 -21.57 -47.25 -20.08
C PRO A 38 -21.73 -45.99 -19.23
N SER A 39 -22.77 -45.23 -19.57
CA SER A 39 -23.58 -44.44 -18.64
C SER A 39 -24.49 -45.37 -17.84
N VAL A 40 -24.84 -45.04 -16.58
CA VAL A 40 -26.21 -45.17 -16.00
C VAL A 40 -26.22 -44.88 -14.49
N PHE A 41 -27.09 -43.93 -14.14
CA PHE A 41 -27.94 -43.76 -12.95
C PHE A 41 -27.41 -43.47 -11.54
N ALA A 42 -28.07 -42.46 -10.98
CA ALA A 42 -28.18 -42.12 -9.58
C ALA A 42 -28.81 -43.25 -8.75
N SER A 43 -28.30 -43.42 -7.54
CA SER A 43 -29.03 -44.06 -6.45
C SER A 43 -28.81 -43.22 -5.18
N LEU A 44 -29.91 -42.68 -4.68
CA LEU A 44 -30.04 -42.14 -3.34
C LEU A 44 -29.93 -43.30 -2.35
N ASN A 45 -29.04 -43.19 -1.37
CA ASN A 45 -29.26 -43.84 -0.09
C ASN A 45 -28.76 -42.95 1.05
N SER A 46 -29.73 -42.58 1.86
CA SER A 46 -29.66 -41.94 3.17
C SER A 46 -28.93 -42.82 4.18
N PHE A 47 -27.96 -42.25 4.89
CA PHE A 47 -27.74 -42.57 6.31
C PHE A 47 -27.33 -41.32 7.08
N SER A 48 -27.85 -41.29 8.30
CA SER A 48 -28.10 -40.16 9.17
C SER A 48 -26.92 -39.80 10.09
N SER A 49 -26.76 -38.50 10.29
CA SER A 49 -26.40 -37.79 11.54
C SER A 49 -25.21 -38.29 12.39
N SER A 50 -24.17 -37.46 12.47
CA SER A 50 -23.68 -36.96 13.77
C SER A 50 -22.84 -35.67 13.62
N SER A 51 -23.28 -34.64 14.34
CA SER A 51 -22.60 -33.39 14.69
C SER A 51 -21.84 -32.62 13.60
N ALA A 52 -22.57 -31.89 12.75
CA ALA A 52 -22.02 -30.71 12.10
C ALA A 52 -21.95 -29.57 13.13
N SER A 53 -20.75 -29.21 13.56
CA SER A 53 -20.51 -27.91 14.20
C SER A 53 -20.92 -26.81 13.22
N PRO A 54 -21.64 -25.75 13.67
CA PRO A 54 -22.03 -24.68 12.76
C PRO A 54 -20.77 -24.00 12.20
N PRO A 55 -20.80 -23.51 10.95
CA PRO A 55 -19.69 -22.74 10.41
C PRO A 55 -19.47 -21.53 11.32
N LEU A 56 -18.24 -21.38 11.81
CA LEU A 56 -17.82 -20.17 12.52
C LEU A 56 -18.22 -18.97 11.68
N ASN A 57 -19.07 -18.09 12.23
CA ASN A 57 -19.45 -16.83 11.60
C ASN A 57 -18.17 -16.02 11.29
N LEU A 58 -17.70 -16.13 10.04
CA LEU A 58 -16.52 -15.44 9.49
C LEU A 58 -16.72 -13.93 9.40
N ILE A 59 -17.97 -13.47 9.48
CA ILE A 59 -18.32 -12.06 9.56
C ILE A 59 -18.52 -11.72 11.04
N ARG A 60 -17.45 -11.26 11.70
CA ARG A 60 -17.59 -10.52 12.96
C ARG A 60 -17.94 -9.08 12.61
N ASN A 61 -19.06 -8.58 13.11
CA ASN A 61 -19.44 -7.16 12.99
C ASN A 61 -18.55 -6.21 13.83
N GLU A 62 -17.52 -6.75 14.47
CA GLU A 62 -16.53 -6.02 15.26
C GLU A 62 -15.14 -6.19 14.63
N ALA A 63 -14.41 -5.08 14.48
CA ALA A 63 -13.06 -5.11 13.94
C ALA A 63 -12.13 -5.90 14.88
N VAL A 64 -11.52 -6.97 14.36
CA VAL A 64 -10.80 -7.98 15.17
C VAL A 64 -9.61 -7.39 15.97
N PHE A 65 -9.04 -6.26 15.54
CA PHE A 65 -7.89 -5.62 16.21
C PHE A 65 -7.85 -4.09 16.08
N ALA A 66 -8.94 -3.44 15.65
CA ALA A 66 -8.94 -1.97 15.61
C ALA A 66 -9.11 -1.45 17.05
N ALA A 67 -8.31 -0.45 17.44
CA ALA A 67 -8.79 0.50 18.44
C ALA A 67 -10.19 0.96 17.98
N PRO A 68 -11.18 1.16 18.88
CA PRO A 68 -12.47 1.71 18.49
C PRO A 68 -12.18 2.87 17.55
N ALA A 69 -12.78 2.84 16.35
CA ALA A 69 -12.62 3.93 15.41
C ALA A 69 -12.82 5.19 16.24
N PRO A 70 -11.87 6.14 16.25
CA PRO A 70 -12.25 7.44 16.76
C PRO A 70 -13.46 7.79 15.92
N ILE A 71 -14.62 7.83 16.58
CA ILE A 71 -15.69 8.66 16.08
C ILE A 71 -14.96 9.98 15.99
N ILE A 72 -14.63 10.41 14.78
CA ILE A 72 -14.27 11.80 14.55
C ILE A 72 -15.60 12.56 14.69
N THR A 73 -16.25 12.42 15.86
CA THR A 73 -16.82 13.55 16.51
C THR A 73 -15.60 14.42 16.76
N PRO A 74 -15.57 15.64 16.21
CA PRO A 74 -14.60 16.59 16.67
C PRO A 74 -14.82 16.68 18.18
N THR A 75 -13.98 16.05 18.99
CA THR A 75 -13.77 16.47 20.37
C THR A 75 -12.99 17.77 20.29
N LEU A 76 -13.63 18.79 19.69
CA LEU A 76 -13.59 20.10 20.31
C LEU A 76 -13.90 19.80 21.78
N ARG A 77 -12.97 20.14 22.68
CA ARG A 77 -13.37 20.38 24.06
C ARG A 77 -14.47 21.42 23.96
N GLU A 78 -15.72 20.97 24.01
CA GLU A 78 -16.90 21.82 23.84
C GLU A 78 -16.83 22.98 24.84
N ASP A 79 -16.24 22.75 26.01
CA ASP A 79 -16.12 23.77 27.06
C ASP A 79 -15.06 24.85 26.79
N MET A 80 -13.90 24.52 26.19
CA MET A 80 -12.87 25.54 25.88
C MET A 80 -13.10 26.24 24.55
N ALA A 81 -13.87 25.61 23.66
CA ALA A 81 -14.23 26.18 22.38
C ALA A 81 -15.45 27.11 22.51
N ASN A 82 -16.44 26.76 23.34
CA ASN A 82 -17.65 27.56 23.50
C ASN A 82 -17.35 28.96 24.06
N GLU A 83 -16.44 29.11 25.03
CA GLU A 83 -16.07 30.44 25.53
C GLU A 83 -15.42 31.31 24.44
N ALA A 84 -14.50 30.74 23.64
CA ALA A 84 -13.86 31.44 22.54
C ALA A 84 -14.84 31.76 21.38
N TYR A 85 -15.81 30.88 21.13
CA TYR A 85 -16.87 31.11 20.13
C TYR A 85 -17.85 32.17 20.59
N GLU A 86 -18.29 32.15 21.85
CA GLU A 86 -19.19 33.16 22.40
C GLU A 86 -18.50 34.53 22.48
N GLU A 87 -17.21 34.57 22.82
CA GLU A 87 -16.42 35.80 22.79
C GLU A 87 -16.23 36.32 21.35
N ALA A 88 -15.99 35.44 20.37
CA ALA A 88 -15.94 35.81 18.96
C ALA A 88 -17.31 36.30 18.44
N ILE A 89 -18.42 35.67 18.85
CA ILE A 89 -19.78 36.08 18.52
C ILE A 89 -20.10 37.45 19.14
N ALA A 90 -19.70 37.68 20.39
CA ALA A 90 -19.87 38.96 21.08
C ALA A 90 -19.03 40.07 20.41
N GLY A 91 -17.78 39.78 20.05
CA GLY A 91 -16.91 40.70 19.29
C GLY A 91 -17.49 41.06 17.92
N LEU A 92 -18.04 40.08 17.20
CA LEU A 92 -18.74 40.30 15.94
C LEU A 92 -20.00 41.14 16.13
N LYS A 93 -20.84 40.85 17.12
CA LYS A 93 -22.04 41.64 17.43
C LYS A 93 -21.71 43.09 17.76
N LYS A 94 -20.62 43.33 18.51
CA LYS A 94 -20.14 44.68 18.82
C LYS A 94 -19.70 45.44 17.56
N LEU A 95 -18.89 44.82 16.70
CA LEU A 95 -18.45 45.41 15.42
C LEU A 95 -19.63 45.69 14.47
N LEU A 96 -20.68 44.89 14.54
CA LEU A 96 -21.91 45.10 13.77
C LEU A 96 -22.78 46.23 14.33
N SER A 97 -22.77 46.45 15.64
CA SER A 97 -23.45 47.59 16.27
C SER A 97 -22.76 48.94 16.00
N GLU A 98 -21.45 48.92 15.74
CA GLU A 98 -20.65 50.13 15.44
C GLU A 98 -20.73 50.55 13.95
N LYS A 99 -21.30 49.71 13.07
CA LYS A 99 -21.50 50.00 11.64
C LYS A 99 -22.97 49.92 11.26
N GLU A 100 -23.72 51.00 11.52
CA GLU A 100 -25.17 51.11 11.27
C GLU A 100 -25.59 50.73 9.84
N GLU A 101 -24.73 50.91 8.83
CA GLU A 101 -25.04 50.55 7.43
C GLU A 101 -24.94 49.04 7.11
N LEU A 102 -24.34 48.21 7.99
CA LEU A 102 -24.13 46.77 7.76
C LEU A 102 -24.95 45.88 8.70
N GLY A 103 -25.62 46.45 9.70
CA GLY A 103 -26.43 45.74 10.70
C GLY A 103 -27.46 44.76 10.13
N PRO A 104 -28.37 45.16 9.21
CA PRO A 104 -29.40 44.27 8.69
C PRO A 104 -28.85 43.15 7.81
N VAL A 105 -27.79 43.43 7.02
CA VAL A 105 -27.16 42.45 6.13
C VAL A 105 -26.37 41.41 6.92
N ALA A 106 -25.72 41.84 7.99
CA ALA A 106 -24.95 40.95 8.84
C ALA A 106 -25.85 40.12 9.77
N ALA A 107 -26.90 40.72 10.35
CA ALA A 107 -27.90 39.98 11.14
C ALA A 107 -28.57 38.88 10.29
N ALA A 108 -28.97 39.20 9.06
CA ALA A 108 -29.54 38.22 8.13
C ALA A 108 -28.56 37.07 7.80
N LYS A 109 -27.26 37.37 7.62
CA LYS A 109 -26.23 36.33 7.41
C LYS A 109 -25.99 35.48 8.66
N VAL A 110 -26.00 36.08 9.84
CA VAL A 110 -25.86 35.36 11.11
C VAL A 110 -27.07 34.45 11.34
N ASP A 111 -28.29 34.92 11.07
CA ASP A 111 -29.50 34.12 11.17
C ASP A 111 -29.53 32.98 10.14
N GLN A 112 -29.07 33.25 8.91
CA GLN A 112 -28.89 32.22 7.88
C GLN A 112 -27.87 31.15 8.32
N ILE A 113 -26.70 31.55 8.79
CA ILE A 113 -25.66 30.62 9.29
C ILE A 113 -26.18 29.84 10.51
N THR A 114 -26.91 30.49 11.41
CA THR A 114 -27.49 29.85 12.60
C THR A 114 -28.59 28.85 12.22
N ALA A 115 -29.40 29.15 11.19
CA ALA A 115 -30.40 28.22 10.67
C ALA A 115 -29.76 27.05 9.90
N GLU A 116 -28.71 27.29 9.12
CA GLU A 116 -27.92 26.25 8.45
C GLU A 116 -27.23 25.32 9.46
N LEU A 117 -26.74 25.88 10.59
CA LEU A 117 -26.15 25.09 11.69
C LEU A 117 -27.21 24.31 12.49
N LYS A 118 -28.40 24.87 12.71
CA LYS A 118 -29.51 24.18 13.41
C LYS A 118 -30.18 23.10 12.56
N THR A 119 -30.12 23.19 11.23
CA THR A 119 -30.66 22.19 10.29
C THR A 119 -29.67 21.09 9.93
N THR A 120 -28.51 21.05 10.58
CA THR A 120 -27.56 19.93 10.51
C THR A 120 -28.10 18.71 11.27
N GLU A 121 -29.32 18.28 10.97
CA GLU A 121 -29.66 16.87 11.09
C GLU A 121 -28.61 16.12 10.26
N THR A 122 -27.83 15.29 10.93
CA THR A 122 -26.69 14.58 10.34
C THR A 122 -27.20 13.72 9.20
N LYS A 123 -27.07 14.21 7.96
CA LYS A 123 -27.34 13.42 6.76
C LYS A 123 -26.62 12.08 6.92
N PRO A 124 -27.31 10.95 6.73
CA PRO A 124 -26.69 9.64 6.84
C PRO A 124 -25.47 9.60 5.90
N PHE A 125 -24.36 9.05 6.41
CA PHE A 125 -23.12 8.96 5.65
C PHE A 125 -23.36 8.22 4.32
N ASN A 126 -23.15 8.93 3.21
CA ASN A 126 -23.19 8.34 1.88
C ASN A 126 -21.76 8.16 1.34
N PRO A 127 -21.26 6.92 1.20
CA PRO A 127 -19.89 6.68 0.74
C PRO A 127 -19.65 7.17 -0.69
N VAL A 128 -20.65 7.10 -1.56
CA VAL A 128 -20.54 7.56 -2.96
C VAL A 128 -20.39 9.07 -3.00
N ASP A 129 -21.17 9.80 -2.22
CA ASP A 129 -21.09 11.26 -2.16
C ASP A 129 -19.76 11.71 -1.54
N ARG A 130 -19.26 11.01 -0.52
CA ARG A 130 -17.93 11.27 0.06
C ARG A 130 -16.81 11.11 -0.95
N MET A 131 -16.87 10.10 -1.82
CA MET A 131 -15.87 9.91 -2.89
C MET A 131 -15.98 11.00 -3.96
N LYS A 132 -17.19 11.30 -4.43
CA LYS A 132 -17.43 12.35 -5.45
C LYS A 132 -16.97 13.72 -4.99
N THR A 133 -17.41 14.15 -3.81
CA THR A 133 -17.03 15.45 -3.23
C THR A 133 -15.52 15.52 -2.96
N GLY A 134 -14.91 14.43 -2.50
CA GLY A 134 -13.46 14.31 -2.33
C GLY A 134 -12.69 14.49 -3.64
N PHE A 135 -13.12 13.82 -4.73
CA PHE A 135 -12.47 13.97 -6.03
C PHE A 135 -12.67 15.35 -6.64
N ILE A 136 -13.87 15.94 -6.52
CA ILE A 136 -14.12 17.31 -6.98
C ILE A 136 -13.20 18.30 -6.26
N LYS A 137 -13.02 18.13 -4.94
CA LYS A 137 -12.08 18.94 -4.16
C LYS A 137 -10.64 18.77 -4.66
N PHE A 138 -10.15 17.53 -4.80
CA PHE A 138 -8.83 17.25 -5.35
C PHE A 138 -8.64 17.88 -6.73
N LYS A 139 -9.62 17.73 -7.63
CA LYS A 139 -9.56 18.28 -8.98
C LYS A 139 -9.38 19.79 -8.95
N LYS A 140 -10.21 20.49 -8.18
CA LYS A 140 -10.20 21.95 -8.10
C LYS A 140 -8.95 22.50 -7.39
N GLU A 141 -8.57 21.90 -6.26
CA GLU A 141 -7.57 22.48 -5.36
C GLU A 141 -6.14 22.01 -5.66
N LYS A 142 -5.98 20.86 -6.31
CA LYS A 142 -4.65 20.27 -6.60
C LYS A 142 -4.40 20.10 -8.09
N TYR A 143 -5.31 19.47 -8.83
CA TYR A 143 -5.09 19.18 -10.25
C TYR A 143 -5.09 20.46 -11.11
N GLU A 144 -6.16 21.24 -11.03
CA GLU A 144 -6.34 22.46 -11.84
C GLU A 144 -5.36 23.59 -11.46
N THR A 145 -4.87 23.59 -10.21
CA THR A 145 -3.89 24.57 -9.71
C THR A 145 -2.44 24.19 -10.06
N ASN A 146 -2.17 22.97 -10.51
CA ASN A 146 -0.83 22.49 -10.86
C ASN A 146 -0.79 21.86 -12.27
N PRO A 147 -1.22 22.56 -13.33
CA PRO A 147 -1.36 21.97 -14.67
C PRO A 147 -0.03 21.50 -15.25
N ALA A 148 1.08 22.18 -14.97
CA ALA A 148 2.42 21.77 -15.42
C ALA A 148 2.82 20.41 -14.83
N LEU A 149 2.69 20.25 -13.50
CA LEU A 149 2.98 19.01 -12.80
C LEU A 149 2.17 17.84 -13.35
N PHE A 150 0.84 17.97 -13.45
CA PHE A 150 0.00 16.87 -13.93
C PHE A 150 0.16 16.61 -15.42
N SER A 151 0.53 17.63 -16.22
CA SER A 151 0.93 17.43 -17.61
C SER A 151 2.18 16.57 -17.71
N GLU A 152 3.21 16.83 -16.90
CA GLU A 152 4.44 16.01 -16.87
C GLU A 152 4.15 14.59 -16.38
N LEU A 153 3.41 14.44 -15.28
CA LEU A 153 3.03 13.14 -14.73
C LEU A 153 2.18 12.30 -15.70
N SER A 154 1.45 12.93 -16.62
CA SER A 154 0.69 12.22 -17.66
C SER A 154 1.59 11.51 -18.67
N GLN A 155 2.85 11.94 -18.82
CA GLN A 155 3.81 11.34 -19.75
C GLN A 155 4.59 10.17 -19.15
N GLY A 156 4.65 10.08 -17.81
CA GLY A 156 5.33 9.00 -17.11
C GLY A 156 5.57 9.31 -15.63
N GLN A 157 6.26 8.39 -14.95
CA GLN A 157 6.65 8.54 -13.55
C GLN A 157 8.13 8.18 -13.36
N SER A 158 8.81 8.86 -12.44
CA SER A 158 10.20 8.58 -12.05
C SER A 158 10.44 8.79 -10.54
N PRO A 159 9.66 8.09 -9.68
CA PRO A 159 9.74 8.27 -8.24
C PRO A 159 11.13 7.92 -7.71
N LYS A 160 11.60 8.68 -6.72
CA LYS A 160 12.89 8.43 -6.06
C LYS A 160 12.78 7.47 -4.88
N PHE A 161 11.57 7.31 -4.36
CA PHE A 161 11.27 6.46 -3.22
C PHE A 161 10.35 5.31 -3.62
N MET A 162 10.66 4.12 -3.13
CA MET A 162 9.68 3.06 -2.90
C MET A 162 9.35 3.04 -1.41
N VAL A 163 8.06 3.00 -1.06
CA VAL A 163 7.62 3.04 0.35
C VAL A 163 6.73 1.84 0.65
N PHE A 164 7.12 1.05 1.66
CA PHE A 164 6.23 0.10 2.32
C PHE A 164 5.62 0.77 3.55
N ALA A 165 4.30 0.86 3.59
CA ALA A 165 3.55 1.40 4.73
C ALA A 165 2.34 0.50 5.06
N CYS A 166 1.81 0.62 6.28
CA CYS A 166 0.70 -0.21 6.68
C CYS A 166 -0.60 0.23 5.97
N SER A 167 -1.51 -0.71 5.71
CA SER A 167 -2.86 -0.40 5.22
C SER A 167 -3.73 0.36 6.22
N ASP A 168 -3.26 0.54 7.47
CA ASP A 168 -3.93 1.31 8.51
C ASP A 168 -4.35 2.71 8.02
N SER A 169 -5.61 3.08 8.24
CA SER A 169 -6.20 4.31 7.70
C SER A 169 -5.58 5.60 8.25
N ARG A 170 -4.83 5.52 9.36
CA ARG A 170 -4.23 6.66 10.06
C ARG A 170 -2.84 7.04 9.56
N VAL A 171 -2.20 6.19 8.75
CA VAL A 171 -0.77 6.28 8.42
C VAL A 171 -0.51 6.37 6.92
N CYS A 172 -1.33 7.11 6.18
CA CYS A 172 -1.11 7.35 4.76
C CYS A 172 0.26 8.02 4.53
N PRO A 173 1.22 7.36 3.87
CA PRO A 173 2.59 7.88 3.79
C PRO A 173 2.67 9.23 3.06
N SER A 174 1.79 9.46 2.08
CA SER A 174 1.69 10.76 1.40
C SER A 174 1.29 11.90 2.32
N HIS A 175 0.50 11.63 3.37
CA HIS A 175 0.16 12.67 4.36
C HIS A 175 1.24 12.81 5.42
N VAL A 176 1.76 11.70 5.93
CA VAL A 176 2.73 11.70 7.05
C VAL A 176 4.06 12.33 6.64
N LEU A 177 4.52 12.09 5.41
CA LEU A 177 5.81 12.56 4.88
C LEU A 177 5.67 13.62 3.79
N ASP A 178 4.45 14.15 3.57
CA ASP A 178 4.14 15.16 2.56
C ASP A 178 4.62 14.82 1.13
N PHE A 179 4.56 13.54 0.75
CA PHE A 179 4.90 13.15 -0.62
C PHE A 179 3.89 13.72 -1.62
N GLN A 180 4.42 14.40 -2.62
CA GLN A 180 3.68 14.89 -3.77
C GLN A 180 3.46 13.76 -4.80
N PRO A 181 2.46 13.92 -5.69
CA PRO A 181 2.25 12.99 -6.80
C PRO A 181 3.52 12.82 -7.64
N GLY A 182 3.96 11.57 -7.81
CA GLY A 182 5.16 11.22 -8.58
C GLY A 182 6.43 11.00 -7.75
N GLU A 183 6.45 11.34 -6.45
CA GLU A 183 7.68 11.21 -5.64
C GLU A 183 7.92 9.79 -5.10
N ALA A 184 6.85 9.08 -4.74
CA ALA A 184 6.92 7.77 -4.10
C ALA A 184 6.06 6.71 -4.79
N PHE A 185 6.66 5.56 -5.08
CA PHE A 185 5.97 4.33 -5.46
C PHE A 185 5.60 3.54 -4.21
N VAL A 186 4.30 3.45 -3.88
CA VAL A 186 3.85 3.00 -2.56
C VAL A 186 3.23 1.61 -2.60
N VAL A 187 3.68 0.74 -1.71
CA VAL A 187 3.05 -0.54 -1.38
C VAL A 187 2.42 -0.44 0.01
N ARG A 188 1.13 -0.79 0.12
CA ARG A 188 0.42 -0.83 1.40
C ARG A 188 -0.15 -2.21 1.67
N ASN A 189 0.25 -2.80 2.80
CA ASN A 189 -0.24 -4.11 3.24
C ASN A 189 -0.38 -4.15 4.77
N VAL A 190 -0.92 -5.24 5.30
CA VAL A 190 -1.08 -5.41 6.75
C VAL A 190 0.30 -5.43 7.42
N ALA A 191 0.52 -4.51 8.37
CA ALA A 191 1.76 -4.36 9.12
C ALA A 191 3.02 -4.10 8.28
N ASN A 192 2.88 -3.47 7.10
CA ASN A 192 4.00 -2.97 6.27
C ASN A 192 5.12 -3.99 6.05
N MET A 193 4.76 -5.27 5.96
CA MET A 193 5.71 -6.37 5.94
C MET A 193 6.25 -6.57 4.53
N VAL A 194 7.55 -6.82 4.44
CA VAL A 194 8.19 -7.31 3.23
C VAL A 194 8.53 -8.79 3.43
N PRO A 195 7.86 -9.74 2.74
CA PRO A 195 8.25 -11.14 2.76
C PRO A 195 9.59 -11.38 2.03
N PRO A 196 10.29 -12.49 2.34
CA PRO A 196 11.43 -12.92 1.57
C PRO A 196 11.04 -13.23 0.10
N TYR A 197 12.05 -13.29 -0.77
CA TYR A 197 11.88 -13.64 -2.18
C TYR A 197 11.24 -15.02 -2.34
N ASP A 198 10.02 -15.04 -2.86
CA ASP A 198 9.28 -16.27 -3.22
C ASP A 198 8.32 -15.94 -4.37
N GLN A 199 8.55 -16.56 -5.53
CA GLN A 199 7.76 -16.33 -6.74
C GLN A 199 6.35 -16.93 -6.68
N THR A 200 6.11 -17.89 -5.78
CA THR A 200 4.82 -18.60 -5.67
C THR A 200 3.93 -17.94 -4.62
N LYS A 201 4.47 -17.66 -3.43
CA LYS A 201 3.68 -17.16 -2.29
C LYS A 201 3.53 -15.65 -2.28
N TYR A 202 4.55 -14.91 -2.71
CA TYR A 202 4.67 -13.48 -2.46
C TYR A 202 4.84 -12.64 -3.73
N ALA A 203 4.32 -13.16 -4.87
CA ALA A 203 4.41 -12.50 -6.17
C ALA A 203 3.94 -11.05 -6.16
N GLY A 204 2.92 -10.70 -5.37
CA GLY A 204 2.43 -9.32 -5.26
C GLY A 204 3.48 -8.34 -4.73
N VAL A 205 4.19 -8.71 -3.64
CA VAL A 205 5.28 -7.87 -3.13
C VAL A 205 6.49 -7.95 -4.04
N GLY A 206 6.87 -9.16 -4.49
CA GLY A 206 8.04 -9.33 -5.34
C GLY A 206 7.96 -8.54 -6.65
N ALA A 207 6.80 -8.55 -7.32
CA ALA A 207 6.57 -7.75 -8.53
C ALA A 207 6.67 -6.24 -8.26
N ALA A 208 6.18 -5.76 -7.11
CA ALA A 208 6.28 -4.35 -6.76
C ALA A 208 7.73 -3.90 -6.51
N VAL A 209 8.53 -4.71 -5.80
CA VAL A 209 9.96 -4.41 -5.57
C VAL A 209 10.72 -4.48 -6.91
N GLU A 210 10.48 -5.51 -7.71
CA GLU A 210 11.10 -5.67 -9.02
C GLU A 210 10.80 -4.47 -9.94
N TYR A 211 9.54 -4.06 -10.03
CA TYR A 211 9.14 -2.91 -10.84
C TYR A 211 9.78 -1.61 -10.36
N ALA A 212 9.75 -1.33 -9.06
CA ALA A 212 10.35 -0.12 -8.50
C ALA A 212 11.87 -0.05 -8.76
N VAL A 213 12.59 -1.16 -8.51
CA VAL A 213 14.05 -1.18 -8.62
C VAL A 213 14.53 -1.29 -10.06
N LEU A 214 13.99 -2.24 -10.84
CA LEU A 214 14.48 -2.53 -12.18
C LEU A 214 13.87 -1.64 -13.26
N HIS A 215 12.62 -1.19 -13.09
CA HIS A 215 11.94 -0.39 -14.11
C HIS A 215 11.90 1.10 -13.77
N LEU A 216 11.45 1.46 -12.57
CA LEU A 216 11.34 2.87 -12.16
C LEU A 216 12.66 3.47 -11.67
N LYS A 217 13.66 2.63 -11.36
CA LYS A 217 14.99 3.02 -10.87
C LYS A 217 14.91 3.88 -9.61
N VAL A 218 14.05 3.50 -8.66
CA VAL A 218 14.01 4.15 -7.35
C VAL A 218 15.38 4.08 -6.69
N GLU A 219 15.72 5.12 -5.92
CA GLU A 219 17.02 5.24 -5.26
C GLU A 219 16.93 4.83 -3.78
N ASN A 220 15.73 4.81 -3.21
CA ASN A 220 15.48 4.50 -1.82
C ASN A 220 14.32 3.53 -1.68
N ILE A 221 14.47 2.49 -0.87
CA ILE A 221 13.34 1.71 -0.34
C ILE A 221 13.22 2.02 1.15
N VAL A 222 12.05 2.49 1.56
CA VAL A 222 11.74 2.83 2.95
C VAL A 222 10.63 1.91 3.46
N VAL A 223 10.88 1.20 4.56
CA VAL A 223 9.87 0.39 5.26
C VAL A 223 9.45 1.12 6.53
N ILE A 224 8.19 1.55 6.61
CA ILE A 224 7.67 2.40 7.68
C ILE A 224 6.72 1.60 8.57
N GLY A 225 7.19 1.23 9.76
CA GLY A 225 6.37 0.76 10.87
C GLY A 225 5.63 1.91 11.54
N HIS A 226 4.67 1.60 12.41
CA HIS A 226 3.92 2.63 13.12
C HIS A 226 3.40 2.17 14.48
N SER A 227 3.12 3.13 15.36
CA SER A 227 2.52 2.89 16.67
C SER A 227 1.14 2.24 16.58
N CYS A 228 0.81 1.39 17.55
CA CYS A 228 -0.51 0.76 17.72
C CYS A 228 -0.94 -0.02 16.46
N CYS A 229 -0.01 -0.76 15.85
CA CYS A 229 -0.26 -1.55 14.65
C CYS A 229 -1.09 -2.81 14.95
N GLY A 230 -2.29 -2.91 14.38
CA GLY A 230 -3.17 -4.05 14.58
C GLY A 230 -2.57 -5.39 14.11
N GLY A 231 -1.80 -5.39 13.02
CA GLY A 231 -1.14 -6.61 12.53
C GLY A 231 -0.01 -7.08 13.44
N ILE A 232 0.79 -6.17 14.01
CA ILE A 232 1.83 -6.51 15.00
C ILE A 232 1.21 -6.96 16.32
N LYS A 233 0.15 -6.29 16.77
CA LYS A 233 -0.63 -6.76 17.92
C LYS A 233 -1.13 -8.19 17.71
N GLY A 234 -1.72 -8.46 16.53
CA GLY A 234 -2.11 -9.81 16.12
C GLY A 234 -0.95 -10.79 16.25
N LEU A 235 0.17 -10.53 15.57
CA LEU A 235 1.40 -11.34 15.65
C LEU A 235 1.83 -11.66 17.09
N MET A 236 1.83 -10.66 17.96
CA MET A 236 2.24 -10.82 19.36
C MET A 236 1.25 -11.64 20.19
N THR A 237 -0.04 -11.58 19.87
CA THR A 237 -1.11 -12.29 20.60
C THR A 237 -1.42 -13.69 20.08
N PHE A 238 -1.22 -13.96 18.79
CA PHE A 238 -1.52 -15.28 18.23
C PHE A 238 -0.64 -16.36 18.89
N PRO A 239 -1.19 -17.56 19.14
CA PRO A 239 -0.42 -18.65 19.71
C PRO A 239 0.68 -19.10 18.73
N ASP A 240 1.82 -19.54 19.27
CA ASP A 240 2.96 -19.96 18.44
C ASP A 240 2.73 -21.33 17.78
N ALA A 241 1.81 -22.14 18.33
CA ALA A 241 1.42 -23.43 17.80
C ALA A 241 -0.10 -23.64 17.95
N GLY A 242 -0.67 -24.50 17.09
CA GLY A 242 -2.08 -24.85 17.11
C GLY A 242 -2.81 -24.46 15.83
N PRO A 243 -4.13 -24.73 15.76
CA PRO A 243 -4.96 -24.33 14.63
C PRO A 243 -5.05 -22.81 14.54
N THR A 244 -5.03 -22.28 13.32
CA THR A 244 -5.26 -20.86 13.08
C THR A 244 -6.73 -20.53 13.30
N SER A 245 -6.99 -19.32 13.81
CA SER A 245 -8.31 -18.75 14.02
C SER A 245 -8.75 -17.81 12.87
N THR A 246 -7.85 -17.55 11.93
CA THR A 246 -8.04 -16.66 10.78
C THR A 246 -7.63 -17.34 9.48
N ASP A 247 -8.29 -16.98 8.38
CA ASP A 247 -8.02 -17.59 7.06
C ASP A 247 -6.66 -17.16 6.49
N PHE A 248 -6.30 -15.87 6.65
CA PHE A 248 -5.09 -15.29 6.02
C PHE A 248 -4.20 -14.51 6.98
N ILE A 249 -4.77 -13.93 8.05
CA ILE A 249 -4.08 -12.93 8.88
C ILE A 249 -2.88 -13.57 9.58
N GLU A 250 -3.09 -14.71 10.24
CA GLU A 250 -2.02 -15.45 10.91
C GLU A 250 -0.94 -15.91 9.94
N ASP A 251 -1.31 -16.39 8.75
CA ASP A 251 -0.32 -16.81 7.75
C ASP A 251 0.52 -15.64 7.24
N TRP A 252 -0.12 -14.48 7.00
CA TRP A 252 0.56 -13.27 6.57
C TRP A 252 1.52 -12.73 7.64
N VAL A 253 1.05 -12.52 8.88
CA VAL A 253 1.90 -11.88 9.90
C VAL A 253 3.06 -12.76 10.35
N LYS A 254 3.04 -14.06 10.02
CA LYS A 254 4.16 -14.97 10.29
C LYS A 254 5.45 -14.58 9.58
N ILE A 255 5.40 -13.75 8.53
CA ILE A 255 6.58 -13.16 7.90
C ILE A 255 7.54 -12.55 8.94
N CYS A 256 6.99 -11.94 9.99
CA CYS A 256 7.75 -11.30 11.06
C CYS A 256 7.83 -12.13 12.35
N LEU A 257 7.64 -13.45 12.31
CA LEU A 257 7.93 -14.33 13.45
C LEU A 257 9.33 -14.11 14.06
N PRO A 258 10.41 -13.90 13.26
CA PRO A 258 11.72 -13.62 13.84
C PRO A 258 11.73 -12.39 14.77
N ALA A 259 10.96 -11.35 14.44
CA ALA A 259 10.82 -10.16 15.29
C ALA A 259 10.12 -10.49 16.61
N LYS A 260 9.00 -11.24 16.54
CA LYS A 260 8.29 -11.73 17.74
C LYS A 260 9.22 -12.56 18.63
N THR A 261 9.98 -13.49 18.05
CA THR A 261 10.92 -14.35 18.81
C THR A 261 11.98 -13.52 19.52
N LYS A 262 12.61 -12.57 18.81
CA LYS A 262 13.63 -11.68 19.41
C LYS A 262 13.04 -10.84 20.55
N VAL A 263 11.89 -10.20 20.31
CA VAL A 263 11.26 -9.35 21.32
C VAL A 263 10.80 -10.14 22.54
N LYS A 264 10.25 -11.35 22.36
CA LYS A 264 9.92 -12.22 23.51
C LYS A 264 11.16 -12.64 24.30
N ALA A 265 12.29 -12.85 23.64
CA ALA A 265 13.54 -13.22 24.31
C ALA A 265 14.15 -12.05 25.09
N GLU A 266 14.15 -10.84 24.52
CA GLU A 266 14.79 -9.65 25.12
C GLU A 266 13.86 -8.91 26.11
N TYR A 267 12.56 -8.91 25.84
CA TYR A 267 11.55 -8.09 26.55
C TYR A 267 10.35 -8.92 27.04
N GLY A 268 10.51 -10.24 27.23
CA GLY A 268 9.41 -11.13 27.60
C GLY A 268 8.72 -10.81 28.92
N SER A 269 9.39 -10.12 29.85
CA SER A 269 8.83 -9.65 31.13
C SER A 269 8.09 -8.32 31.03
N ALA A 270 8.23 -7.59 29.92
CA ALA A 270 7.58 -6.30 29.74
C ALA A 270 6.07 -6.47 29.45
N PRO A 271 5.23 -5.47 29.73
CA PRO A 271 3.81 -5.51 29.34
C PRO A 271 3.63 -5.69 27.84
N LEU A 272 2.56 -6.38 27.41
CA LEU A 272 2.27 -6.64 26.00
C LEU A 272 2.31 -5.36 25.13
N ALA A 273 1.80 -4.24 25.64
CA ALA A 273 1.82 -2.97 24.94
C ALA A 273 3.25 -2.50 24.61
N GLU A 274 4.18 -2.69 25.53
CA GLU A 274 5.59 -2.34 25.33
C GLU A 274 6.27 -3.33 24.38
N GLN A 275 5.99 -4.63 24.52
CA GLN A 275 6.47 -5.64 23.57
C GLN A 275 5.99 -5.34 22.13
N CYS A 276 4.75 -4.87 21.96
CA CYS A 276 4.25 -4.45 20.65
C CYS A 276 5.09 -3.31 20.07
N VAL A 277 5.45 -2.30 20.86
CA VAL A 277 6.29 -1.18 20.39
C VAL A 277 7.67 -1.68 19.91
N TYR A 278 8.32 -2.55 20.67
CA TYR A 278 9.59 -3.16 20.23
C TYR A 278 9.40 -4.00 18.97
N CYS A 279 8.31 -4.78 18.89
CA CYS A 279 8.03 -5.65 17.75
C CYS A 279 7.67 -4.86 16.49
N GLU A 280 7.01 -3.70 16.60
CA GLU A 280 6.73 -2.82 15.47
C GLU A 280 8.03 -2.35 14.80
N LYS A 281 9.04 -1.98 15.59
CA LYS A 281 10.36 -1.58 15.08
C LYS A 281 11.16 -2.77 14.57
N GLU A 282 11.15 -3.89 15.28
CA GLU A 282 11.91 -5.07 14.86
C GLU A 282 11.32 -5.74 13.60
N ALA A 283 10.00 -5.67 13.40
CA ALA A 283 9.36 -6.13 12.17
C ALA A 283 9.80 -5.33 10.94
N VAL A 284 10.12 -4.03 11.10
CA VAL A 284 10.77 -3.23 10.06
C VAL A 284 12.16 -3.80 9.76
N ASN A 285 12.96 -4.11 10.78
CA ASN A 285 14.29 -4.70 10.60
C ASN A 285 14.23 -6.06 9.89
N VAL A 286 13.29 -6.93 10.25
CA VAL A 286 13.05 -8.21 9.55
C VAL A 286 12.69 -7.96 8.09
N SER A 287 11.85 -6.98 7.80
CA SER A 287 11.47 -6.61 6.43
C SER A 287 12.66 -6.06 5.63
N LEU A 288 13.54 -5.27 6.25
CA LEU A 288 14.80 -4.83 5.63
C LEU A 288 15.72 -6.02 5.33
N GLY A 289 15.82 -6.97 6.26
CA GLY A 289 16.55 -8.23 6.04
C GLY A 289 15.96 -9.05 4.89
N ASN A 290 14.63 -9.14 4.80
CA ASN A 290 13.94 -9.83 3.72
C ASN A 290 14.16 -9.15 2.36
N LEU A 291 14.26 -7.82 2.30
CA LEU A 291 14.65 -7.10 1.08
C LEU A 291 16.02 -7.54 0.55
N LEU A 292 16.95 -7.91 1.44
CA LEU A 292 18.25 -8.46 1.03
C LEU A 292 18.14 -9.84 0.37
N THR A 293 17.01 -10.53 0.44
CA THR A 293 16.84 -11.82 -0.27
C THR A 293 16.60 -11.63 -1.78
N TYR A 294 16.14 -10.44 -2.21
CA TYR A 294 15.92 -10.08 -3.60
C TYR A 294 17.25 -9.78 -4.32
N PRO A 295 17.63 -10.53 -5.37
CA PRO A 295 18.93 -10.36 -6.02
C PRO A 295 19.20 -8.93 -6.53
N PHE A 296 18.22 -8.31 -7.18
CA PHE A 296 18.33 -6.96 -7.75
C PHE A 296 18.39 -5.85 -6.68
N VAL A 297 17.86 -6.10 -5.48
CA VAL A 297 18.02 -5.17 -4.35
C VAL A 297 19.47 -5.19 -3.87
N ARG A 298 20.04 -6.39 -3.64
CA ARG A 298 21.46 -6.52 -3.27
C ARG A 298 22.39 -5.92 -4.32
N GLU A 299 22.10 -6.16 -5.59
CA GLU A 299 22.87 -5.58 -6.69
C GLU A 299 22.83 -4.05 -6.67
N GLY A 300 21.65 -3.45 -6.46
CA GLY A 300 21.49 -2.00 -6.33
C GLY A 300 22.26 -1.41 -5.15
N LEU A 301 22.28 -2.10 -4.00
CA LEU A 301 23.05 -1.70 -2.82
C LEU A 301 24.56 -1.75 -3.10
N LEU A 302 25.05 -2.84 -3.71
CA LEU A 302 26.48 -2.97 -4.07
C LEU A 302 26.93 -1.91 -5.06
N LYS A 303 26.07 -1.56 -6.01
CA LYS A 303 26.32 -0.48 -6.99
C LYS A 303 26.11 0.92 -6.42
N LYS A 304 25.66 1.05 -5.17
CA LYS A 304 25.28 2.31 -4.53
C LYS A 304 24.22 3.11 -5.30
N THR A 305 23.38 2.42 -6.06
CA THR A 305 22.23 3.03 -6.77
C THR A 305 20.94 2.90 -5.97
N LEU A 306 20.97 2.15 -4.87
CA LEU A 306 19.82 1.90 -4.01
C LEU A 306 20.24 1.97 -2.54
N ALA A 307 19.40 2.55 -1.70
CA ALA A 307 19.55 2.55 -0.25
C ALA A 307 18.31 1.95 0.43
N LEU A 308 18.52 1.23 1.54
CA LEU A 308 17.46 0.70 2.38
C LEU A 308 17.34 1.49 3.68
N LYS A 309 16.11 1.87 4.06
CA LYS A 309 15.83 2.63 5.28
C LYS A 309 14.63 2.05 6.03
N GLY A 310 14.73 2.01 7.35
CA GLY A 310 13.62 1.74 8.24
C GLY A 310 13.08 3.03 8.83
N GLY A 311 11.77 3.12 9.00
CA GLY A 311 11.11 4.23 9.67
C GLY A 311 10.08 3.74 10.69
N TYR A 312 9.82 4.57 11.70
CA TYR A 312 8.77 4.32 12.68
C TYR A 312 7.98 5.60 12.95
N TYR A 313 6.71 5.59 12.58
CA TYR A 313 5.78 6.70 12.83
C TYR A 313 4.94 6.44 14.09
N ASP A 314 5.20 7.21 15.14
CA ASP A 314 4.38 7.21 16.35
C ASP A 314 3.33 8.33 16.24
N PHE A 315 2.11 7.97 15.82
CA PHE A 315 1.01 8.94 15.74
C PHE A 315 0.39 9.26 17.11
N VAL A 316 0.72 8.52 18.16
CA VAL A 316 0.27 8.83 19.52
C VAL A 316 1.07 10.02 20.06
N LYS A 317 2.38 10.04 19.78
CA LYS A 317 3.29 11.12 20.19
C LYS A 317 3.53 12.17 19.11
N GLY A 318 3.16 11.89 17.87
CA GLY A 318 3.44 12.77 16.73
C GLY A 318 4.93 12.80 16.35
N SER A 319 5.65 11.68 16.52
CA SER A 319 7.09 11.60 16.24
C SER A 319 7.41 10.62 15.11
N PHE A 320 8.52 10.84 14.41
CA PHE A 320 9.01 9.96 13.35
C PHE A 320 10.49 9.63 13.59
N GLU A 321 10.82 8.34 13.62
CA GLU A 321 12.21 7.85 13.67
C GLU A 321 12.61 7.30 12.29
N LEU A 322 13.88 7.49 11.90
CA LEU A 322 14.43 7.00 10.64
C LEU A 322 15.83 6.42 10.87
N TRP A 323 16.10 5.24 10.31
CA TRP A 323 17.43 4.61 10.33
C TRP A 323 17.77 3.99 8.98
N GLY A 324 19.07 3.82 8.71
CA GLY A 324 19.60 3.24 7.47
C GLY A 324 20.22 1.87 7.69
N LEU A 325 20.20 1.03 6.65
CA LEU A 325 20.99 -0.19 6.61
C LEU A 325 22.26 0.06 5.79
N GLU A 326 23.41 -0.04 6.45
CA GLU A 326 24.72 -0.01 5.78
C GLU A 326 25.07 -1.42 5.28
N PHE A 327 24.97 -1.64 3.97
CA PHE A 327 25.33 -2.91 3.34
C PHE A 327 26.67 -2.78 2.61
N SER A 328 27.68 -3.51 3.07
CA SER A 328 28.98 -3.62 2.39
C SER A 328 29.45 -5.07 2.38
N LEU A 329 29.99 -5.50 1.24
CA LEU A 329 30.78 -6.74 1.20
C LEU A 329 32.23 -6.36 1.44
N SER A 330 32.81 -6.82 2.54
CA SER A 330 34.25 -6.86 2.66
C SER A 330 34.78 -7.97 1.74
N PRO A 331 35.78 -7.72 0.89
CA PRO A 331 36.40 -8.79 0.12
C PRO A 331 37.01 -9.79 1.09
N SER A 332 36.64 -11.07 0.96
CA SER A 332 37.36 -12.15 1.61
C SER A 332 38.78 -12.18 1.03
N LEU A 333 39.80 -12.20 1.90
CA LEU A 333 41.19 -12.38 1.51
C LEU A 333 41.30 -13.60 0.59
N SER A 334 41.55 -13.36 -0.70
CA SER A 334 41.81 -14.41 -1.66
C SER A 334 43.18 -14.99 -1.35
N VAL A 335 43.28 -16.31 -1.19
CA VAL A 335 44.53 -17.07 -0.89
C VAL A 335 45.53 -17.03 -2.07
N LYS A 336 45.44 -16.04 -2.97
CA LYS A 336 46.38 -15.85 -4.08
C LYS A 336 47.65 -15.10 -3.69
N ASP A 337 47.72 -14.50 -2.50
CA ASP A 337 48.90 -13.77 -2.02
C ASP A 337 49.89 -14.63 -1.18
N VAL A 338 49.71 -15.96 -1.10
CA VAL A 338 50.63 -16.86 -0.36
C VAL A 338 51.79 -17.38 -1.23
N ALA A 339 51.87 -17.03 -2.51
CA ALA A 339 52.98 -17.42 -3.37
C ALA A 339 53.69 -16.18 -3.92
N THR A 340 54.77 -15.76 -3.25
CA THR A 340 56.10 -15.44 -3.83
C THR A 340 56.95 -14.71 -2.79
N ILE A 341 57.66 -15.46 -1.93
CA ILE A 341 59.00 -15.08 -1.47
C ILE A 341 59.81 -16.38 -1.39
N LEU A 342 60.42 -16.78 -2.50
CA LEU A 342 61.63 -17.58 -2.50
C LEU A 342 62.81 -16.62 -2.72
N HIS A 343 63.91 -16.90 -2.00
CA HIS A 343 65.31 -16.49 -2.24
C HIS A 343 65.76 -15.12 -1.71
N TRP A 344 66.78 -14.93 -0.85
CA TRP A 344 68.03 -15.63 -0.39
C TRP A 344 68.29 -15.34 1.12
N LYS A 345 69.27 -15.86 1.89
CA LYS A 345 70.64 -16.36 1.65
C LYS A 345 71.18 -17.02 2.95
N LEU A 346 71.89 -18.14 2.84
CA LEU A 346 73.22 -18.33 3.43
C LEU A 346 74.10 -19.00 2.38
#